data_AF-C2E730-F1
#
_entry.id   AF-C2E730-F1
#
_cell.length_a   1.000
_cell.length_b   1.000
_cell.length_c   1.000
_cell.angle_alpha   90.00
_cell.angle_beta   90.00
_cell.angle_gamma   90.00
#
_symmetry.space_group_name_H-M   'P 1'
#
loop_
_entity.id
_entity.type
_entity.pdbx_description
1 polymer ?
#
loop_
_entity_poly.entity_id
_entity_poly.type
_entity_poly.pdbx_seq_one_letter_code
_entity_poly.pdbx_strand_id
1 'polypeptide(L)'
;MDWAVKTTSEKKKKDFSKVKFFKYNEGLCVQQMHIGSYDDEPMTIENMHKFVKSENYQIDIKNPRYHHEIYLSDPRRTRVDRVKTVIRLPIK
;
A
#
# COMPACT_ATOMS: atom_id res chain seq x y z
N MET A 1 -17.36 -8.36 -14.50
CA MET A 1 -16.57 -7.12 -14.38
C MET A 1 -16.79 -6.20 -15.57
N ASP A 2 -16.85 -6.75 -16.78
CA ASP A 2 -16.96 -6.00 -18.04
C ASP A 2 -18.17 -5.08 -18.10
N TRP A 3 -19.31 -5.49 -17.52
CA TRP A 3 -20.48 -4.63 -17.35
C TRP A 3 -20.14 -3.35 -16.57
N ALA A 4 -19.43 -3.46 -15.44
CA ALA A 4 -19.11 -2.30 -14.59
C ALA A 4 -18.14 -1.33 -15.28
N VAL A 5 -17.15 -1.85 -16.01
CA VAL A 5 -16.24 -1.06 -16.84
C VAL A 5 -17.04 -0.35 -17.94
N LYS A 6 -17.84 -1.08 -18.71
CA LYS A 6 -18.66 -0.52 -19.80
C LYS A 6 -19.59 0.59 -19.31
N THR A 7 -20.41 0.31 -18.30
CA THR A 7 -21.38 1.26 -17.75
C THR A 7 -20.70 2.51 -17.19
N THR A 8 -19.54 2.36 -16.53
CA THR A 8 -18.81 3.51 -15.98
C THR A 8 -18.16 4.34 -17.08
N SER A 9 -17.57 3.69 -18.09
CA SER A 9 -16.96 4.36 -19.25
C SER A 9 -18.00 5.21 -20.00
N GLU A 10 -19.19 4.67 -20.25
CA GLU A 10 -20.30 5.39 -20.89
C GLU A 10 -20.75 6.61 -20.06
N LYS A 11 -20.91 6.43 -18.73
CA LYS A 11 -21.38 7.49 -17.83
C LYS A 11 -20.35 8.61 -17.60
N LYS A 12 -19.06 8.25 -17.47
CA LYS A 12 -17.98 9.17 -17.11
C LYS A 12 -17.18 9.67 -18.30
N LYS A 13 -17.41 9.12 -19.50
CA LYS A 13 -16.67 9.43 -20.74
C LYS A 13 -15.15 9.32 -20.55
N LYS A 14 -14.70 8.28 -19.83
CA LYS A 14 -13.29 7.99 -19.55
C LYS A 14 -13.00 6.51 -19.78
N ASP A 15 -11.74 6.20 -20.09
CA ASP A 15 -11.29 4.82 -20.26
C ASP A 15 -10.97 4.16 -18.91
N PHE A 16 -11.60 3.01 -18.66
CA PHE A 16 -11.39 2.16 -17.49
C PHE A 16 -10.92 0.74 -17.88
N SER A 17 -10.47 0.53 -19.11
CA SER A 17 -9.99 -0.76 -19.64
C SER A 17 -8.86 -1.40 -18.82
N LYS A 18 -8.07 -0.59 -18.10
CA LYS A 18 -6.97 -1.05 -17.24
C LYS A 18 -7.42 -1.60 -15.89
N VAL A 19 -8.67 -1.35 -15.47
CA VAL A 19 -9.18 -1.77 -14.16
C VAL A 19 -9.43 -3.28 -14.18
N LYS A 20 -8.86 -3.99 -13.20
CA LYS A 20 -9.01 -5.46 -13.08
C LYS A 20 -9.55 -5.83 -11.70
N PHE A 21 -10.39 -6.85 -11.66
CA PHE A 21 -10.90 -7.46 -10.45
C PHE A 21 -10.05 -8.68 -10.21
N PHE A 22 -9.40 -8.73 -9.06
CA PHE A 22 -8.50 -9.80 -8.71
C PHE A 22 -8.62 -10.07 -7.22
N LYS A 23 -8.26 -11.29 -6.83
CA LYS A 23 -8.03 -11.65 -5.42
C LYS A 23 -6.57 -11.40 -5.12
N TYR A 24 -6.29 -10.79 -3.98
CA TYR A 24 -4.93 -10.53 -3.52
C TYR A 24 -4.69 -11.28 -2.22
N ASN A 25 -3.71 -12.19 -2.22
CA ASN A 25 -3.26 -12.88 -1.02
C ASN A 25 -1.80 -12.49 -0.76
N GLU A 26 -1.62 -11.59 0.19
CA GLU A 26 -0.33 -10.94 0.47
C GLU A 26 0.59 -11.81 1.35
N GLY A 27 -0.01 -12.76 2.09
CA GLY A 27 0.69 -13.63 3.03
C GLY A 27 1.24 -12.88 4.25
N LEU A 28 2.27 -13.46 4.88
CA LEU A 28 2.88 -12.94 6.10
C LEU A 28 3.65 -11.63 5.82
N CYS A 29 3.33 -10.58 6.56
CA CYS A 29 3.94 -9.26 6.38
C CYS A 29 4.27 -8.64 7.74
N VAL A 30 5.29 -7.78 7.77
CA VAL A 30 5.43 -6.78 8.81
C VAL A 30 4.60 -5.55 8.41
N GLN A 31 4.01 -4.86 9.39
CA GLN A 31 3.26 -3.63 9.15
C GLN A 31 3.58 -2.58 10.21
N GLN A 32 3.59 -1.32 9.81
CA GLN A 32 3.71 -0.18 10.71
C GLN A 32 2.84 0.98 10.24
N MET A 33 2.24 1.70 11.19
CA MET A 33 1.58 2.97 10.91
C MET A 33 2.64 4.07 10.77
N HIS A 34 2.68 4.70 9.61
CA HIS A 34 3.38 5.95 9.39
C HIS A 34 2.43 7.13 9.66
N ILE A 35 2.88 8.10 10.45
CA ILE A 35 2.14 9.34 10.74
C ILE A 35 3.07 10.51 10.42
N GLY A 36 2.74 11.31 9.41
CA GLY A 36 3.61 12.41 8.97
C GLY A 36 3.71 12.55 7.46
N SER A 37 4.77 13.21 7.02
CA SER A 37 5.08 13.39 5.59
C SER A 37 5.51 12.09 4.96
N TYR A 38 5.10 11.84 3.72
CA TYR A 38 5.60 10.70 2.94
C TYR A 38 7.14 10.69 2.78
N ASP A 39 7.78 11.87 2.86
CA ASP A 39 9.24 11.99 2.83
C ASP A 39 9.94 11.34 4.06
N ASP A 40 9.21 11.16 5.16
CA ASP A 40 9.70 10.56 6.41
C ASP A 40 9.46 9.04 6.46
N GLU A 41 8.80 8.46 5.45
CA GLU A 41 8.58 7.00 5.34
C GLU A 41 9.87 6.16 5.38
N PRO A 42 11.02 6.58 4.82
CA PRO A 42 12.27 5.83 4.93
C PRO A 42 12.66 5.51 6.38
N MET A 43 12.38 6.41 7.32
CA MET A 43 12.62 6.17 8.75
C MET A 43 11.71 5.06 9.29
N THR A 44 10.45 5.04 8.85
CA THR A 44 9.49 4.00 9.22
C THR A 44 9.91 2.64 8.64
N ILE A 45 10.30 2.62 7.38
CA ILE A 45 10.80 1.42 6.69
C ILE A 45 12.05 0.88 7.40
N GLU A 46 13.02 1.73 7.73
CA GLU A 46 14.24 1.30 8.42
C GLU A 46 13.94 0.65 9.78
N ASN A 47 12.99 1.20 10.55
CA ASN A 47 12.54 0.61 11.81
C ASN A 47 11.90 -0.78 11.58
N MET A 48 11.09 -0.93 10.54
CA MET A 48 10.53 -2.23 10.15
C MET A 48 11.63 -3.22 9.77
N HIS A 49 12.66 -2.80 9.03
CA HIS A 49 13.81 -3.66 8.70
C HIS A 49 14.56 -4.14 9.95
N LYS A 50 14.77 -3.25 10.92
CA LYS A 50 15.41 -3.59 12.21
C LYS A 50 14.58 -4.62 12.98
N PHE A 51 13.27 -4.39 13.08
CA PHE A 51 12.33 -5.29 13.75
C PHE A 51 12.29 -6.68 13.07
N VAL A 52 12.19 -6.71 11.74
CA VAL A 52 12.19 -7.98 10.98
C VAL A 52 13.47 -8.79 11.24
N LYS A 53 14.63 -8.12 11.28
CA LYS A 53 15.90 -8.76 11.62
C LYS A 53 15.94 -9.28 13.06
N SER A 54 15.42 -8.54 14.04
CA SER A 54 15.41 -8.98 15.43
C SER A 54 14.52 -10.19 15.67
N GLU A 55 13.44 -10.31 14.90
CA GLU A 55 12.51 -11.44 14.94
C GLU A 55 12.95 -12.63 14.05
N ASN A 56 14.20 -12.64 13.55
CA ASN A 56 14.76 -13.66 12.66
C ASN A 56 14.00 -13.85 11.32
N TYR A 57 13.29 -12.84 10.86
CA TYR A 57 12.65 -12.83 9.54
C TYR A 57 13.52 -12.11 8.50
N GLN A 58 13.14 -12.24 7.23
CA GLN A 58 13.73 -11.49 6.13
C GLN A 58 12.65 -10.80 5.29
N ILE A 59 12.97 -9.62 4.76
CA ILE A 59 12.12 -8.95 3.77
C ILE A 59 12.06 -9.80 2.49
N ASP A 60 10.85 -10.01 1.97
CA ASP A 60 10.56 -10.89 0.84
C ASP A 60 9.82 -10.13 -0.29
N ILE A 61 10.37 -8.99 -0.70
CA ILE A 61 9.88 -8.22 -1.84
C ILE A 61 10.41 -8.88 -3.11
N LYS A 62 9.52 -9.61 -3.80
CA LYS A 62 9.80 -10.30 -5.06
C LYS A 62 8.47 -10.47 -5.79
N ASN A 63 8.43 -10.41 -7.12
CA ASN A 63 7.20 -10.67 -7.87
C ASN A 63 6.57 -12.01 -7.42
N PRO A 64 5.30 -12.08 -6.95
CA PRO A 64 4.23 -11.07 -6.95
C PRO A 64 3.99 -10.32 -5.62
N ARG A 65 4.89 -10.41 -4.66
CA ARG A 65 4.88 -9.71 -3.36
C ARG A 65 5.58 -8.35 -3.49
N TYR A 66 4.87 -7.29 -3.14
CA TYR A 66 5.34 -5.92 -3.32
C TYR A 66 5.31 -5.17 -1.99
N HIS A 67 6.03 -4.04 -1.94
CA HIS A 67 5.76 -3.01 -0.94
C HIS A 67 4.31 -2.55 -1.10
N HIS A 68 3.54 -2.53 -0.01
CA HIS A 68 2.15 -2.10 -0.04
C HIS A 68 1.90 -0.96 0.95
N GLU A 69 1.38 0.15 0.44
CA GLU A 69 0.96 1.32 1.22
C GLU A 69 -0.56 1.43 1.19
N ILE A 70 -1.16 1.62 2.36
CA ILE A 70 -2.60 1.85 2.51
C ILE A 70 -2.81 3.26 3.06
N TYR A 71 -3.21 4.18 2.18
CA TYR A 71 -3.50 5.56 2.56
C TYR A 71 -4.85 5.65 3.27
N LEU A 72 -4.82 5.94 4.58
CA LEU A 72 -6.03 6.11 5.39
C LEU A 72 -6.52 7.56 5.40
N SER A 73 -5.64 8.50 5.10
CA SER A 73 -5.92 9.94 5.09
C SER A 73 -5.85 10.48 3.66
N ASP A 74 -6.73 11.42 3.31
CA ASP A 74 -6.58 12.20 2.08
C ASP A 74 -5.58 13.34 2.36
N PRO A 75 -4.39 13.35 1.73
CA PRO A 75 -3.36 14.36 1.97
C PRO A 75 -3.80 15.77 1.56
N ARG A 76 -4.82 15.91 0.70
CA ARG A 76 -5.37 17.22 0.32
C ARG A 76 -6.27 17.84 1.39
N ARG A 77 -6.71 17.04 2.36
CA ARG A 77 -7.67 17.42 3.40
C ARG A 77 -7.11 17.31 4.81
N THR A 78 -5.93 16.71 4.96
CA THR A 78 -5.32 16.38 6.24
C THR A 78 -4.01 17.14 6.33
N ARG A 79 -3.71 17.72 7.50
CA ARG A 79 -2.40 18.33 7.72
C ARG A 79 -1.32 17.26 7.66
N VAL A 80 -0.17 17.60 7.10
CA VAL A 80 0.96 16.67 6.88
C VAL A 80 1.35 15.92 8.14
N ASP A 81 1.38 16.59 9.29
CA ASP A 81 1.70 16.01 10.61
C ASP A 81 0.67 14.98 11.14
N ARG A 82 -0.43 14.77 10.42
CA ARG A 82 -1.54 13.89 10.82
C ARG A 82 -1.96 12.91 9.72
N VAL A 83 -1.33 12.96 8.55
CA VAL A 83 -1.57 11.98 7.48
C VAL A 83 -1.16 10.61 7.99
N LYS A 84 -2.02 9.61 7.75
CA LYS A 84 -1.81 8.23 8.19
C LYS A 84 -1.70 7.30 6.98
N THR A 85 -0.61 6.55 6.92
CA THR A 85 -0.35 5.51 5.94
C THR A 85 0.04 4.23 6.66
N VAL A 86 -0.59 3.11 6.34
CA VAL A 86 -0.09 1.81 6.78
C VAL A 86 0.92 1.32 5.76
N ILE A 87 2.16 1.15 6.19
CA ILE A 87 3.22 0.55 5.38
C ILE A 87 3.28 -0.93 5.68
N ARG A 88 3.27 -1.77 4.65
CA ARG A 88 3.36 -3.21 4.74
C ARG A 88 4.48 -3.75 3.86
N LEU A 89 5.35 -4.55 4.46
CA LEU A 89 6.43 -5.24 3.77
C LEU A 89 6.23 -6.75 3.90
N PRO A 90 6.24 -7.51 2.78
CA PRO A 90 6.21 -8.96 2.82
C PRO A 90 7.46 -9.51 3.51
N ILE A 91 7.29 -10.54 4.34
CA ILE A 91 8.37 -11.22 5.05
C ILE A 91 8.32 -12.74 4.86
N LYS A 92 9.44 -13.41 5.15
CA LYS A 92 9.58 -14.86 5.19
C LYS A 92 10.50 -15.28 6.32
#